data_AF-A0A9W6LA84-F1
#
_entry.id   AF-A0A9W6LA84-F1
#
_cell.length_a   1.000
_cell.length_b   1.000
_cell.length_c   1.000
_cell.angle_alpha   90.00
_cell.angle_beta   90.00
_cell.angle_gamma   90.00
#
_symmetry.space_group_name_H-M   'P 1'
#
loop_
_entity.id
_entity.type
_entity.pdbx_description
1 polymer ?
#
loop_
_entity_poly.entity_id
_entity_poly.type
_entity_poly.pdbx_seq_one_letter_code
_entity_poly.pdbx_strand_id
1 'polypeptide(L)'
;MSAPTPPGSALPGATLQPPKLLLGLVAAAAVAHGGLAVVGGALWAQVLSAVLCAAGLVAVAFLVARPVPHVVLGTAVLGMLGVASFLGVLGAALATGGHPVSGWVGPWGIAAVILDSSVVRIAAAVLRRAENAGRARP
;
A
#
# COMPACT_ATOMS: atom_id res chain seq x y z
N MET A 1 -50.66 -23.59 -1.70
CA MET A 1 -49.30 -24.03 -1.35
C MET A 1 -48.35 -22.91 -1.73
N SER A 2 -47.98 -22.07 -0.78
CA SER A 2 -47.08 -20.93 -1.00
C SER A 2 -45.64 -21.40 -0.80
N ALA A 3 -44.77 -21.12 -1.77
CA ALA A 3 -43.35 -21.45 -1.69
C ALA A 3 -42.69 -20.69 -0.52
N PRO A 4 -41.71 -21.30 0.19
CA PRO A 4 -40.99 -20.62 1.24
C PRO A 4 -40.08 -19.55 0.63
N THR A 5 -40.26 -18.30 1.06
CA THR A 5 -39.31 -17.21 0.83
C THR A 5 -37.98 -17.56 1.49
N PRO A 6 -36.83 -17.54 0.78
CA PRO A 6 -35.54 -17.72 1.44
C PRO A 6 -35.30 -16.51 2.36
N PRO A 7 -34.90 -16.73 3.62
CA PRO A 7 -34.59 -15.64 4.53
C PRO A 7 -33.36 -14.90 4.01
N GLY A 8 -33.51 -13.58 3.86
CA GLY A 8 -32.39 -12.69 3.76
C GLY A 8 -31.47 -12.89 4.95
N SER A 9 -30.22 -13.27 4.68
CA SER A 9 -29.12 -13.04 5.59
C SER A 9 -27.99 -12.44 4.77
N ALA A 10 -27.93 -11.11 4.78
CA ALA A 10 -26.68 -10.43 4.48
C ALA A 10 -25.63 -11.02 5.43
N LEU A 11 -24.74 -11.86 4.92
CA LEU A 11 -23.64 -12.40 5.72
C LEU A 11 -22.75 -11.22 6.11
N PRO A 12 -22.57 -10.95 7.43
CA PRO A 12 -21.65 -9.92 7.90
C PRO A 12 -20.28 -10.20 7.30
N GLY A 13 -19.75 -9.22 6.58
CA GLY A 13 -18.49 -9.32 5.85
C GLY A 13 -17.44 -10.02 6.69
N ALA A 14 -16.80 -11.04 6.11
CA ALA A 14 -15.61 -11.64 6.69
C ALA A 14 -14.65 -10.49 6.99
N THR A 15 -14.56 -10.10 8.25
CA THR A 15 -13.67 -9.04 8.69
C THR A 15 -12.28 -9.52 8.39
N LEU A 16 -11.69 -8.99 7.32
CA LEU A 16 -10.30 -9.19 6.96
C LEU A 16 -9.50 -8.51 8.06
N GLN A 17 -9.31 -9.15 9.22
CA GLN A 17 -8.42 -8.58 10.23
C GLN A 17 -7.07 -8.38 9.55
N PRO A 18 -6.59 -7.14 9.36
CA PRO A 18 -5.31 -6.94 8.71
C PRO A 18 -4.29 -7.58 9.65
N PRO A 19 -3.38 -8.42 9.14
CA PRO A 19 -2.26 -8.81 9.98
C PRO A 19 -1.57 -7.53 10.43
N LYS A 20 -1.27 -7.42 11.73
CA LYS A 20 -0.53 -6.27 12.31
C LYS A 20 0.73 -5.91 11.50
N LEU A 21 1.28 -6.91 10.80
CA LEU A 21 2.35 -6.76 9.83
C LEU A 21 2.02 -5.80 8.67
N LEU A 22 0.85 -5.93 8.01
CA LEU A 22 0.48 -5.03 6.90
C LEU A 22 0.35 -3.59 7.40
N LEU A 23 -0.30 -3.41 8.55
CA LEU A 23 -0.43 -2.09 9.18
C LEU A 23 0.95 -1.48 9.47
N GLY A 24 1.84 -2.26 10.10
CA GLY A 24 3.20 -1.83 10.40
C GLY A 24 4.02 -1.49 9.15
N LEU A 25 3.88 -2.28 8.08
CA LEU A 25 4.57 -2.04 6.81
C LEU A 25 4.09 -0.75 6.13
N VAL A 26 2.78 -0.50 6.08
CA VAL A 26 2.23 0.74 5.49
C VAL A 26 2.64 1.95 6.32
N ALA A 27 2.62 1.85 7.65
CA ALA A 27 3.10 2.91 8.53
C ALA A 27 4.59 3.19 8.32
N ALA A 28 5.43 2.16 8.26
CA ALA A 28 6.86 2.31 7.98
C ALA A 28 7.11 2.91 6.60
N ALA A 29 6.36 2.50 5.57
CA ALA A 29 6.45 3.08 4.23
C ALA A 29 6.10 4.57 4.24
N ALA A 30 5.02 4.95 4.94
CA ALA A 30 4.64 6.36 5.09
C ALA A 30 5.76 7.18 5.76
N VAL A 31 6.38 6.64 6.82
CA VAL A 31 7.54 7.28 7.48
C VAL A 31 8.72 7.42 6.51
N ALA A 32 9.01 6.39 5.71
CA ALA A 32 10.10 6.45 4.73
C ALA A 32 9.87 7.54 3.68
N HIS A 33 8.64 7.65 3.15
CA HIS A 33 8.24 8.73 2.26
C HIS A 33 8.26 10.10 2.95
N GLY A 34 7.91 10.17 4.23
CA GLY A 34 8.05 11.38 5.04
C GLY A 34 9.52 11.83 5.20
N GLY A 35 10.43 10.88 5.45
CA GLY A 35 11.87 11.13 5.46
C GLY A 35 12.36 11.66 4.11
N LEU A 36 11.92 11.05 3.01
CA LEU A 36 12.27 11.48 1.65
C LEU A 36 11.74 12.88 1.33
N ALA A 37 10.57 13.25 1.87
CA ALA A 37 9.99 14.58 1.70
C ALA A 37 10.78 15.69 2.41
N VAL A 38 11.57 15.38 3.45
CA VAL A 38 12.28 16.38 4.27
C VAL A 38 13.79 16.45 4.03
N VAL A 39 14.41 15.41 3.48
CA VAL A 39 15.88 15.31 3.31
C VAL A 39 16.44 16.25 2.21
N GLY A 40 15.58 16.97 1.49
CA GLY A 40 15.97 17.92 0.44
C GLY A 40 16.25 17.27 -0.92
N GLY A 41 16.35 18.09 -1.97
CA GLY A 41 16.44 17.63 -3.36
C GLY A 41 15.49 18.42 -4.28
N ALA A 42 15.08 17.83 -5.40
CA ALA A 42 14.14 18.48 -6.30
C ALA A 42 12.76 18.66 -5.67
N LEU A 43 12.17 19.87 -5.79
CA LEU A 43 10.88 20.21 -5.17
C LEU A 43 9.75 19.24 -5.57
N TRP A 44 9.65 18.91 -6.85
CA TRP A 44 8.63 17.98 -7.34
C TRP A 44 8.73 16.61 -6.67
N ALA A 45 9.94 16.16 -6.34
CA ALA A 45 10.20 14.87 -5.75
C ALA A 45 9.82 14.89 -4.26
N GLN A 46 10.11 15.98 -3.56
CA GLN A 46 9.65 16.21 -2.18
C GLN A 46 8.11 16.24 -2.11
N VAL A 47 7.45 16.94 -3.03
CA VAL A 47 5.98 17.01 -3.11
C VAL A 47 5.39 15.63 -3.37
N LEU A 48 5.95 14.87 -4.32
CA LEU A 48 5.50 13.50 -4.60
C LEU A 48 5.62 12.61 -3.36
N SER A 49 6.77 12.63 -2.68
CA SER A 49 6.99 11.87 -1.45
C SER A 49 6.05 12.31 -0.31
N ALA A 50 5.76 13.61 -0.19
CA ALA A 50 4.79 14.11 0.78
C ALA A 50 3.37 13.59 0.49
N VAL A 51 2.97 13.54 -0.79
CA VAL A 51 1.68 12.96 -1.20
C VAL A 51 1.61 11.47 -0.88
N LEU A 52 2.67 10.70 -1.17
CA LEU A 52 2.74 9.28 -0.84
C LEU A 52 2.73 9.02 0.67
N CYS A 53 3.42 9.86 1.45
CA CYS A 53 3.36 9.85 2.91
C CYS A 53 1.93 10.07 3.41
N ALA A 54 1.26 11.14 2.95
CA ALA A 54 -0.11 11.44 3.34
C ALA A 54 -1.08 10.31 2.95
N ALA A 55 -0.95 9.76 1.74
CA ALA A 55 -1.74 8.62 1.29
C ALA A 55 -1.50 7.38 2.16
N GLY A 56 -0.26 7.13 2.59
CA GLY A 56 0.09 6.05 3.50
C GLY A 56 -0.56 6.21 4.88
N LEU A 57 -0.55 7.42 5.44
CA LEU A 57 -1.23 7.71 6.72
C LEU A 57 -2.75 7.53 6.61
N VAL A 58 -3.34 7.97 5.51
CA VAL A 58 -4.77 7.76 5.21
C VAL A 58 -5.08 6.25 5.10
N ALA A 59 -4.23 5.49 4.40
CA ALA A 59 -4.38 4.04 4.30
C ALA A 59 -4.26 3.35 5.68
N VAL A 60 -3.35 3.78 6.55
CA VAL A 60 -3.25 3.33 7.94
C VAL A 60 -4.56 3.60 8.69
N ALA A 61 -5.08 4.83 8.61
CA ALA A 61 -6.34 5.19 9.26
C ALA A 61 -7.51 4.32 8.79
N PHE A 62 -7.61 4.05 7.48
CA PHE A 62 -8.61 3.16 6.92
C PHE A 62 -8.43 1.70 7.34
N LEU A 63 -7.20 1.18 7.39
CA LEU A 63 -6.92 -0.17 7.86
C LEU A 63 -7.29 -0.35 9.34
N VAL A 64 -7.12 0.69 10.16
CA VAL A 64 -7.53 0.69 11.57
C VAL A 64 -9.04 0.78 11.70
N ALA A 65 -9.69 1.69 10.96
CA ALA A 65 -11.11 1.97 11.12
C ALA A 65 -12.02 0.92 10.46
N ARG A 66 -11.66 0.45 9.25
CA ARG A 66 -12.49 -0.44 8.42
C ARG A 66 -11.62 -1.37 7.56
N PRO A 67 -11.19 -2.51 8.09
CA PRO A 67 -10.31 -3.42 7.36
C PRO A 67 -11.09 -4.33 6.39
N VAL A 68 -11.57 -3.73 5.31
CA VAL A 68 -12.33 -4.40 4.25
C VAL A 68 -11.44 -4.72 3.03
N PRO A 69 -11.81 -5.68 2.17
CA PRO A 69 -10.96 -6.10 1.04
C PRO A 69 -10.51 -4.96 0.13
N HIS A 70 -11.40 -4.00 -0.16
CA HIS A 70 -11.06 -2.85 -1.01
C HIS A 70 -10.01 -1.92 -0.37
N VAL A 71 -9.96 -1.81 0.95
CA VAL A 71 -8.92 -1.02 1.66
C VAL A 71 -7.57 -1.73 1.56
N VAL A 72 -7.55 -3.05 1.74
CA VAL A 72 -6.32 -3.85 1.55
C VAL A 72 -5.83 -3.76 0.10
N LEU A 73 -6.74 -3.84 -0.88
CA LEU A 73 -6.40 -3.62 -2.29
C LEU A 73 -5.84 -2.21 -2.52
N GLY A 74 -6.45 -1.19 -1.93
CA GLY A 74 -5.96 0.19 -1.97
C GLY A 74 -4.51 0.30 -1.46
N THR A 75 -4.16 -0.42 -0.39
CA THR A 75 -2.77 -0.44 0.11
C THR A 75 -1.80 -1.12 -0.85
N ALA A 76 -2.23 -2.17 -1.55
CA ALA A 76 -1.43 -2.80 -2.59
C ALA A 76 -1.19 -1.84 -3.77
N VAL A 77 -2.24 -1.12 -4.21
CA VAL A 77 -2.12 -0.11 -5.28
C VAL A 77 -1.17 1.01 -4.85
N LEU A 78 -1.29 1.49 -3.62
CA LEU A 78 -0.41 2.52 -3.09
C LEU A 78 1.06 2.05 -3.05
N GLY A 79 1.33 0.81 -2.60
CA GLY A 79 2.67 0.23 -2.66
C GLY A 79 3.19 0.08 -4.10
N MET A 80 2.35 -0.30 -5.05
CA MET A 80 2.75 -0.35 -6.48
C MET A 80 3.13 1.04 -7.00
N LEU A 81 2.39 2.09 -6.63
CA LEU A 81 2.72 3.47 -7.01
C LEU A 81 4.04 3.92 -6.40
N GLY A 82 4.31 3.56 -5.13
CA GLY A 82 5.58 3.83 -4.46
C GLY A 82 6.76 3.17 -5.19
N VAL A 83 6.65 1.88 -5.51
CA VAL A 83 7.68 1.16 -6.30
C VAL A 83 7.85 1.78 -7.69
N ALA A 84 6.75 2.05 -8.40
CA ALA A 84 6.79 2.63 -9.73
C ALA A 84 7.43 4.01 -9.74
N SER A 85 7.18 4.82 -8.72
CA SER A 85 7.80 6.14 -8.57
C SER A 85 9.32 6.01 -8.45
N PHE A 86 9.82 5.09 -7.62
CA PHE A 86 11.26 4.87 -7.44
C PHE A 86 11.93 4.41 -8.74
N LEU A 87 11.32 3.43 -9.42
CA LEU A 87 11.82 2.93 -10.70
C LEU A 87 11.77 4.01 -11.79
N GLY A 88 10.77 4.87 -11.79
CA GLY A 88 10.67 5.99 -12.72
C GLY A 88 11.82 6.99 -12.53
N VAL A 89 12.11 7.38 -11.29
CA VAL A 89 13.24 8.28 -10.98
C VAL A 89 14.58 7.65 -11.36
N LEU A 90 14.78 6.38 -11.01
CA LEU A 90 16.01 5.66 -11.34
C LEU A 90 16.16 5.48 -12.86
N GLY A 91 15.10 5.09 -13.55
CA GLY A 91 15.09 4.86 -15.00
C GLY A 91 15.35 6.15 -15.78
N ALA A 92 14.76 7.27 -15.38
CA ALA A 92 15.00 8.58 -16.00
C ALA A 92 16.46 9.03 -15.84
N ALA A 93 17.06 8.80 -14.66
CA ALA A 93 18.46 9.10 -14.42
C ALA A 93 19.39 8.26 -15.32
N LEU A 94 19.14 6.94 -15.39
CA LEU A 94 19.90 6.04 -16.25
C LEU A 94 19.76 6.40 -17.74
N ALA A 95 18.57 6.74 -18.20
CA ALA A 95 18.30 7.08 -19.61
C ALA A 95 18.97 8.38 -20.06
N THR A 96 19.21 9.32 -19.13
CA THR A 96 19.82 10.63 -19.43
C THR A 96 21.32 10.65 -19.16
N GLY A 97 21.91 9.56 -18.64
CA GLY A 97 23.28 9.53 -18.15
C GLY A 97 23.51 10.44 -16.92
N GLY A 98 22.42 10.93 -16.32
CA GLY A 98 22.45 11.83 -15.17
C GLY A 98 22.53 11.09 -13.84
N HIS A 99 22.78 11.84 -12.77
CA HIS A 99 22.69 11.31 -11.42
C HIS A 99 21.22 11.24 -10.98
N PRO A 100 20.82 10.18 -10.26
CA PRO A 100 19.48 10.10 -9.68
C PRO A 100 19.23 11.24 -8.71
N VAL A 101 17.97 11.64 -8.58
CA VAL A 101 17.55 12.75 -7.70
C VAL A 101 18.09 12.52 -6.30
N SER A 102 18.82 13.51 -5.79
CA SER A 102 19.39 13.49 -4.43
C SER A 102 18.33 13.05 -3.41
N GLY A 103 18.66 12.05 -2.58
CA GLY A 103 17.77 11.48 -1.56
C GLY A 103 17.04 10.20 -1.99
N TRP A 104 16.73 10.01 -3.28
CA TRP A 104 15.96 8.85 -3.76
C TRP A 104 16.77 7.56 -3.81
N VAL A 105 18.08 7.63 -4.05
CA VAL A 105 18.99 6.47 -3.94
C VAL A 105 19.71 6.46 -2.59
N GLY A 106 19.21 7.25 -1.63
CA GLY A 106 19.65 7.25 -0.24
C GLY A 106 18.91 6.23 0.63
N PRO A 107 19.24 6.16 1.93
CA PRO A 107 18.62 5.20 2.86
C PRO A 107 17.10 5.25 2.87
N TRP A 108 16.50 6.44 2.78
CA TRP A 108 15.05 6.63 2.79
C TRP A 108 14.36 6.12 1.53
N GLY A 109 14.90 6.41 0.34
CA GLY A 109 14.32 5.92 -0.91
C GLY A 109 14.48 4.41 -1.07
N ILE A 110 15.61 3.83 -0.65
CA ILE A 110 15.81 2.38 -0.62
C ILE A 110 14.85 1.72 0.37
N ALA A 111 14.69 2.29 1.57
CA ALA A 111 13.72 1.79 2.55
C ALA A 111 12.29 1.85 1.99
N ALA A 112 11.90 2.97 1.38
CA ALA A 112 10.58 3.16 0.79
C ALA A 112 10.27 2.07 -0.26
N VAL A 113 11.14 1.84 -1.25
CA VAL A 113 10.88 0.83 -2.29
C VAL A 113 10.81 -0.60 -1.73
N ILE A 114 11.64 -0.94 -0.73
CA ILE A 114 11.59 -2.25 -0.08
C ILE A 114 10.26 -2.43 0.65
N LEU A 115 9.86 -1.42 1.44
CA LEU A 115 8.62 -1.43 2.21
C LEU A 115 7.40 -1.48 1.30
N ASP A 116 7.36 -0.65 0.26
CA ASP A 116 6.29 -0.61 -0.73
C ASP A 116 6.14 -1.97 -1.44
N SER A 117 7.25 -2.59 -1.86
CA SER A 117 7.21 -3.94 -2.46
C SER A 117 6.74 -5.02 -1.48
N SER A 118 6.99 -4.83 -0.19
CA SER A 118 6.55 -5.73 0.88
C SER A 118 5.06 -5.56 1.15
N VAL A 119 4.56 -4.32 1.18
CA VAL A 119 3.13 -4.00 1.29
C VAL A 119 2.35 -4.70 0.18
N VAL A 120 2.81 -4.61 -1.07
CA VAL A 120 2.16 -5.28 -2.22
C VAL A 120 2.04 -6.79 -2.00
N ARG A 121 3.16 -7.45 -1.63
CA ARG A 121 3.20 -8.90 -1.42
C ARG A 121 2.28 -9.34 -0.29
N ILE A 122 2.33 -8.65 0.85
CA ILE A 122 1.52 -8.99 2.03
C ILE A 122 0.04 -8.71 1.76
N ALA A 123 -0.31 -7.58 1.14
CA ALA A 123 -1.69 -7.29 0.77
C ALA A 123 -2.27 -8.34 -0.18
N ALA A 124 -1.50 -8.77 -1.19
CA ALA A 124 -1.91 -9.84 -2.09
C ALA A 124 -2.09 -11.20 -1.38
N ALA A 125 -1.24 -11.51 -0.40
CA ALA A 125 -1.38 -12.72 0.41
C ALA A 125 -2.64 -12.68 1.30
N VAL A 126 -2.94 -11.52 1.90
CA VAL A 126 -4.15 -11.29 2.70
C VAL A 126 -5.41 -11.47 1.85
N LEU A 127 -5.44 -10.88 0.65
CA LEU A 127 -6.58 -11.00 -0.27
C LEU A 127 -6.80 -12.44 -0.73
N ARG A 128 -5.74 -13.15 -1.15
CA ARG A 128 -5.83 -14.56 -1.55
C ARG A 128 -6.33 -15.46 -0.44
N ARG A 129 -5.90 -15.22 0.80
CA ARG A 129 -6.39 -15.97 1.97
C ARG A 129 -7.88 -15.73 2.22
N ALA A 130 -8.34 -14.49 2.06
CA ALA A 130 -9.75 -14.14 2.21
C ALA A 130 -10.62 -14.82 1.16
N GLU A 131 -10.17 -14.81 -0.10
CA GLU A 131 -10.86 -15.44 -1.21
C GLU A 131 -10.98 -16.95 -1.03
N ASN A 132 -9.89 -17.63 -0.64
CA ASN A 132 -9.91 -19.07 -0.38
C ASN A 132 -10.84 -19.44 0.78
N ALA A 133 -10.90 -18.61 1.83
CA ALA A 133 -11.82 -18.82 2.94
C ALA A 133 -13.30 -18.65 2.54
N GLY A 134 -13.58 -17.80 1.54
CA GLY A 134 -14.92 -17.65 0.96
C GLY A 134 -15.33 -18.86 0.12
N ARG A 135 -14.41 -19.40 -0.69
CA ARG A 135 -14.65 -20.58 -1.56
C ARG A 135 -14.82 -21.89 -0.80
N ALA A 136 -14.28 -22.00 0.40
CA ALA A 136 -14.40 -23.19 1.26
C ALA A 136 -15.77 -23.30 1.97
N ARG A 137 -16.70 -22.36 1.75
CA ARG A 137 -18.06 -22.41 2.30
C ARG A 137 -19.01 -23.06 1.29
N PRO A 138 -19.79 -24.08 1.69
CA PRO A 138 -20.73 -24.79 0.81
C PRO A 138 -21.90 -23.92 0.36
#